data_AF-A0A444V771-F1
#
_entry.id   AF-A0A444V771-F1
#
_cell.length_a   1.000
_cell.length_b   1.000
_cell.length_c   1.000
_cell.angle_alpha   90.00
_cell.angle_beta   90.00
_cell.angle_gamma   90.00
#
_symmetry.space_group_name_H-M   'P 1'
#
loop_
_entity.id
_entity.type
_entity.pdbx_description
1 polymer ?
#
loop_
_entity_poly.entity_id
_entity_poly.type
_entity_poly.pdbx_seq_one_letter_code
_entity_poly.pdbx_strand_id
1 'polypeptide(L)'
;MSYMHTPKKSGIPREVLKWLQSLDLSFAPKNARRDFSNGYLVAEIFSWYYPEDFPMDFYDNGVSLQTKFGNWSQIEKFLSKRNINLHKEVIDGTIHCKPGAAEILVREIYTILTNRKIKTTHEEETDFTDRNYQEMLPMVARATASKSIKNNLRITELMSEPDTNTNKQKIHAIIHMHLQQRQFERAENPSK
;
A
#
# COMPACT_ATOMS: atom_id res chain seq x y z
N MET A 1 -15.19 -29.05 -7.68
CA MET A 1 -14.07 -28.47 -6.93
C MET A 1 -14.54 -27.13 -6.36
N SER A 2 -14.79 -27.06 -5.05
CA SER A 2 -15.11 -25.79 -4.38
C SER A 2 -13.80 -25.04 -4.14
N TYR A 3 -13.54 -24.03 -4.95
CA TYR A 3 -12.40 -23.15 -4.71
C TYR A 3 -12.69 -22.32 -3.46
N MET A 4 -11.74 -22.29 -2.52
CA MET A 4 -11.77 -21.37 -1.39
C MET A 4 -11.99 -19.96 -1.93
N HIS A 5 -13.16 -19.38 -1.63
CA HIS A 5 -13.41 -17.98 -1.94
C HIS A 5 -12.47 -17.16 -1.08
N THR A 6 -11.63 -16.35 -1.73
CA THR A 6 -10.86 -15.35 -1.02
C THR A 6 -11.87 -14.45 -0.30
N PRO A 7 -11.80 -14.30 1.03
CA PRO A 7 -12.61 -13.30 1.69
C PRO A 7 -12.25 -11.96 1.04
N LYS A 8 -13.25 -11.12 0.73
CA LYS A 8 -13.04 -9.72 0.31
C LYS A 8 -12.35 -8.97 1.47
N LYS A 9 -11.05 -9.16 1.63
CA LYS A 9 -10.19 -8.46 2.57
C LYS A 9 -9.46 -7.38 1.79
N SER A 10 -10.00 -6.16 1.79
CA SER A 10 -9.24 -4.91 1.54
C SER A 10 -10.22 -3.73 1.47
N GLY A 11 -10.95 -3.50 2.55
CA GLY A 11 -11.76 -2.29 2.69
C GLY A 11 -11.33 -1.57 3.95
N ILE A 12 -11.38 -0.23 3.92
CA ILE A 12 -11.27 0.56 5.14
C ILE A 12 -12.41 0.10 6.09
N PRO A 13 -12.12 -0.25 7.35
CA PRO A 13 -13.15 -0.67 8.30
C PRO A 13 -14.23 0.39 8.45
N ARG A 14 -15.49 -0.03 8.68
CA ARG A 14 -16.64 0.88 8.76
C ARG A 14 -16.45 2.00 9.80
N GLU A 15 -15.83 1.68 10.93
CA GLU A 15 -15.53 2.66 11.97
C GLU A 15 -14.58 3.77 11.47
N VAL A 16 -13.54 3.37 10.75
CA VAL A 16 -12.57 4.30 10.14
C VAL A 16 -13.22 5.12 9.02
N LEU A 17 -14.12 4.53 8.22
CA LEU A 17 -14.89 5.27 7.23
C LEU A 17 -15.79 6.34 7.86
N LYS A 18 -16.47 6.01 8.97
CA LYS A 18 -17.28 6.98 9.71
C LYS A 18 -16.43 8.12 10.26
N TRP A 19 -15.25 7.79 10.78
CA TRP A 19 -14.29 8.79 11.24
C TRP A 19 -13.84 9.72 10.11
N LEU A 20 -13.43 9.19 8.96
CA LEU A 20 -13.07 10.00 7.79
C LEU A 20 -14.22 10.93 7.36
N GLN A 21 -15.45 10.45 7.40
CA GLN A 21 -16.64 11.25 7.08
C GLN A 21 -16.92 12.36 8.08
N SER A 22 -16.45 12.23 9.32
CA SER A 22 -16.59 13.26 10.35
C SER A 22 -15.54 14.37 10.28
N LEU A 23 -14.51 14.20 9.45
CA LEU A 23 -13.40 15.17 9.33
C LEU A 23 -13.65 16.25 8.27
N ASP A 24 -14.90 16.51 7.83
CA ASP A 24 -15.27 17.54 6.83
C ASP A 24 -14.18 17.80 5.74
N LEU A 25 -13.62 16.71 5.19
CA LEU A 25 -12.53 16.77 4.22
C LEU A 25 -13.03 17.41 2.93
N SER A 26 -12.13 18.07 2.19
CA SER A 26 -12.42 18.71 0.90
C SER A 26 -13.11 17.76 -0.08
N PHE A 27 -12.79 16.46 -0.01
CA PHE A 27 -13.56 15.42 -0.68
C PHE A 27 -13.51 14.09 0.06
N ALA A 28 -14.61 13.34 -0.02
CA ALA A 28 -14.68 11.99 0.51
C ALA A 28 -13.88 11.01 -0.38
N PRO A 29 -12.92 10.24 0.17
CA PRO A 29 -12.14 9.27 -0.62
C PRO A 29 -13.05 8.14 -1.13
N LYS A 30 -13.14 7.99 -2.46
CA LYS A 30 -13.91 6.94 -3.13
C LYS A 30 -13.05 5.73 -3.49
N ASN A 31 -11.77 5.98 -3.78
CA ASN A 31 -10.77 4.99 -4.09
C ASN A 31 -9.55 5.25 -3.22
N ALA A 32 -9.52 4.66 -2.03
CA ALA A 32 -8.49 4.90 -1.02
C ALA A 32 -7.07 4.81 -1.63
N ARG A 33 -6.80 3.75 -2.40
CA ARG A 33 -5.50 3.54 -3.04
C ARG A 33 -5.05 4.70 -3.91
N ARG A 34 -5.96 5.31 -4.68
CA ARG A 34 -5.62 6.46 -5.53
C ARG A 34 -5.61 7.76 -4.73
N ASP A 35 -6.67 7.97 -3.97
CA ASP A 35 -6.98 9.25 -3.35
C ASP A 35 -5.99 9.57 -2.21
N PHE A 36 -5.48 8.56 -1.48
CA PHE A 36 -4.42 8.75 -0.48
C PHE A 36 -2.99 8.73 -1.04
N SER A 37 -2.78 8.26 -2.28
CA SER A 37 -1.44 8.11 -2.84
C SER A 37 -0.67 9.42 -2.96
N ASN A 38 -1.38 10.54 -3.15
CA ASN A 38 -0.76 11.86 -3.28
C ASN A 38 -0.25 12.41 -1.93
N GLY A 39 -0.85 12.02 -0.81
CA GLY A 39 -0.55 12.59 0.50
C GLY A 39 -1.37 13.84 0.87
N TYR A 40 -2.03 14.52 -0.08
CA TYR A 40 -2.87 15.69 0.20
C TYR A 40 -3.98 15.39 1.22
N LEU A 41 -4.75 14.31 1.03
CA LEU A 41 -5.75 13.89 2.01
C LEU A 41 -5.15 13.52 3.37
N VAL A 42 -3.91 13.00 3.38
CA VAL A 42 -3.22 12.69 4.64
C VAL A 42 -2.88 13.99 5.37
N ALA A 43 -2.32 14.97 4.66
CA ALA A 43 -2.04 16.29 5.20
C ALA A 43 -3.32 16.97 5.72
N GLU A 44 -4.43 16.88 4.98
CA GLU A 44 -5.73 17.40 5.40
C GLU A 44 -6.25 16.71 6.67
N ILE A 45 -6.16 15.39 6.76
CA ILE A 45 -6.51 14.67 7.99
C ILE A 45 -5.69 15.16 9.17
N PHE A 46 -4.38 15.34 9.00
CA PHE A 46 -3.54 15.82 10.09
C PHE A 46 -3.77 17.31 10.41
N SER A 47 -4.16 18.15 9.45
CA SER A 47 -4.45 19.57 9.70
C SER A 47 -5.66 19.78 10.62
N TRP A 48 -6.61 18.84 10.65
CA TRP A 48 -7.68 18.82 11.65
C TRP A 48 -7.19 18.68 13.09
N TYR A 49 -6.08 17.97 13.30
CA TYR A 49 -5.52 17.71 14.63
C TYR A 49 -4.35 18.64 14.97
N TYR A 50 -3.62 19.09 13.95
CA TYR A 50 -2.41 19.91 14.06
C TYR A 50 -2.43 21.05 13.01
N PRO A 51 -3.40 21.99 13.09
CA PRO A 51 -3.60 23.01 12.05
C PRO A 51 -2.39 23.93 11.86
N GLU A 52 -1.65 24.23 12.94
CA GLU A 52 -0.46 25.07 12.88
C GLU A 52 0.72 24.40 12.17
N ASP A 53 0.76 23.06 12.17
CA ASP A 53 1.87 22.31 11.55
C ASP A 53 1.53 21.77 10.15
N PHE A 54 0.26 21.78 9.74
CA PHE A 54 -0.18 21.44 8.37
C PHE A 54 -0.90 22.58 7.67
N PRO A 55 -0.19 23.67 7.34
CA PRO A 55 -0.70 24.67 6.42
C PRO A 55 -0.94 24.03 5.03
N MET A 56 -2.19 24.02 4.58
CA MET A 56 -2.57 23.31 3.34
C MET A 56 -2.00 23.94 2.06
N ASP A 57 -1.56 25.20 2.10
CA ASP A 57 -0.94 25.89 0.96
C ASP A 57 0.37 25.25 0.49
N PHE A 58 1.01 24.42 1.32
CA PHE A 58 2.26 23.73 0.97
C PHE A 58 2.04 22.37 0.28
N TYR A 59 0.79 21.92 0.17
CA TYR A 59 0.44 20.62 -0.37
C TYR A 59 -0.33 20.77 -1.69
N ASP A 60 0.12 20.06 -2.72
CA ASP A 60 -0.46 20.13 -4.07
C ASP A 60 -1.27 18.85 -4.38
N ASN A 61 -2.51 19.01 -4.87
CA ASN A 61 -3.37 17.90 -5.28
C ASN A 61 -3.07 17.37 -6.70
N GLY A 62 -1.90 17.72 -7.27
CA GLY A 62 -1.41 17.24 -8.56
C GLY A 62 -1.19 15.72 -8.61
N VAL A 63 -1.31 15.13 -9.80
CA VAL A 63 -1.22 13.66 -9.97
C VAL A 63 0.20 13.14 -10.25
N SER A 64 1.17 14.03 -10.43
CA SER A 64 2.54 13.66 -10.82
C SER A 64 3.28 12.96 -9.68
N LEU A 65 4.18 12.03 -10.01
CA LEU A 65 4.96 11.31 -9.01
C LEU A 65 5.84 12.26 -8.18
N GLN A 66 6.37 13.31 -8.80
CA GLN A 66 7.15 14.36 -8.12
C GLN A 66 6.30 15.11 -7.09
N THR A 67 5.05 15.45 -7.44
CA THR A 67 4.10 16.10 -6.51
C THR A 67 3.83 15.19 -5.30
N LYS A 68 3.61 13.89 -5.53
CA LYS A 68 3.43 12.92 -4.44
C LYS A 68 4.63 12.91 -3.49
N PHE A 69 5.85 12.77 -4.03
CA PHE A 69 7.06 12.77 -3.20
C PHE A 69 7.26 14.08 -2.45
N GLY A 70 6.95 15.22 -3.07
CA GLY A 70 7.00 16.53 -2.42
C GLY A 70 6.09 16.60 -1.20
N ASN A 71 4.83 16.20 -1.35
CA ASN A 71 3.85 16.17 -0.26
C ASN A 71 4.29 15.19 0.84
N TRP A 72 4.65 13.96 0.49
CA TRP A 72 5.06 12.95 1.46
C TRP A 72 6.34 13.33 2.22
N SER A 73 7.31 13.96 1.56
CA SER A 73 8.51 14.47 2.24
C SER A 73 8.18 15.52 3.31
N GLN A 74 7.18 16.37 3.08
CA GLN A 74 6.72 17.33 4.08
C GLN A 74 6.00 16.64 5.24
N ILE A 75 5.11 15.68 4.93
CA ILE A 75 4.40 14.88 5.93
C ILE A 75 5.40 14.14 6.83
N GLU A 76 6.37 13.44 6.27
CA GLU A 76 7.38 12.67 7.03
C GLU A 76 8.21 13.57 7.97
N LYS A 77 8.59 14.78 7.52
CA LYS A 77 9.29 15.76 8.37
C LYS A 77 8.45 16.14 9.58
N PHE A 78 7.16 16.40 9.37
CA PHE A 78 6.25 16.69 10.46
C PHE A 78 6.09 15.50 11.42
N LEU A 79 5.84 14.30 10.88
CA LEU A 79 5.63 13.10 11.68
C LEU A 79 6.84 12.85 12.58
N SER A 80 8.05 13.01 12.03
CA SER A 80 9.30 12.94 12.77
C SER A 80 9.38 13.98 13.90
N LYS A 81 9.02 15.24 13.62
CA LYS A 81 9.00 16.34 14.62
C LYS A 81 8.04 16.05 15.79
N ARG A 82 6.92 15.38 15.52
CA ARG A 82 5.92 15.00 16.54
C ARG A 82 6.13 13.61 17.13
N ASN A 83 7.20 12.91 16.75
CA ASN A 83 7.48 11.53 17.16
C ASN A 83 6.31 10.57 16.84
N ILE A 84 5.63 10.81 15.72
CA ILE A 84 4.60 9.93 15.17
C ILE A 84 5.29 8.98 14.20
N ASN A 85 5.15 7.68 14.45
CA ASN A 85 5.77 6.66 13.62
C ASN A 85 4.71 5.96 12.76
N LEU A 86 4.85 6.08 11.44
CA LEU A 86 4.10 5.31 10.45
C LEU A 86 5.06 4.35 9.75
N HIS A 87 4.57 3.18 9.36
CA HIS A 87 5.43 2.19 8.71
C HIS A 87 5.90 2.70 7.34
N LYS A 88 7.22 2.71 7.13
CA LYS A 88 7.81 3.23 5.89
C LYS A 88 7.37 2.44 4.66
N GLU A 89 7.25 1.11 4.78
CA GLU A 89 6.76 0.29 3.66
C GLU A 89 5.31 0.62 3.31
N VAL A 90 4.49 1.00 4.29
CA VAL A 90 3.08 1.39 4.10
C VAL A 90 2.99 2.74 3.39
N ILE A 91 3.83 3.70 3.76
CA ILE A 91 3.93 5.00 3.07
C ILE A 91 4.37 4.80 1.62
N ASP A 92 5.48 4.09 1.40
CA ASP A 92 6.03 3.82 0.06
C ASP A 92 5.02 3.07 -0.83
N GLY A 93 4.40 2.02 -0.27
CA GLY A 93 3.33 1.29 -0.92
C GLY A 93 2.14 2.19 -1.26
N THR A 94 1.80 3.15 -0.41
CA THR A 94 0.70 4.10 -0.67
C THR A 94 1.04 5.06 -1.80
N ILE A 95 2.23 5.67 -1.82
CA ILE A 95 2.72 6.54 -2.89
C ILE A 95 2.59 5.86 -4.26
N HIS A 96 3.00 4.59 -4.30
CA HIS A 96 3.02 3.74 -5.49
C HIS A 96 1.71 2.98 -5.76
N CYS A 97 0.64 3.25 -5.02
CA CYS A 97 -0.66 2.60 -5.22
C CYS A 97 -0.56 1.06 -5.17
N LYS A 98 0.23 0.50 -4.24
CA LYS A 98 0.22 -0.94 -3.93
C LYS A 98 -1.15 -1.32 -3.36
N PRO A 99 -1.70 -2.49 -3.72
CA PRO A 99 -2.95 -2.97 -3.11
C PRO A 99 -2.82 -3.08 -1.59
N GLY A 100 -3.81 -2.59 -0.83
CA GLY A 100 -3.85 -2.69 0.63
C GLY A 100 -3.06 -1.63 1.39
N ALA A 101 -2.06 -0.99 0.78
CA ALA A 101 -1.18 -0.03 1.47
C ALA A 101 -1.94 1.18 2.02
N ALA A 102 -2.78 1.82 1.20
CA ALA A 102 -3.56 2.98 1.64
C ALA A 102 -4.55 2.60 2.75
N GLU A 103 -5.15 1.41 2.67
CA GLU A 103 -6.07 0.91 3.70
C GLU A 103 -5.35 0.62 5.02
N ILE A 104 -4.11 0.11 4.99
CA ILE A 104 -3.27 -0.05 6.19
C ILE A 104 -2.92 1.33 6.75
N LEU A 105 -2.42 2.23 5.91
CA LEU A 105 -2.03 3.59 6.29
C LEU A 105 -3.16 4.32 7.03
N VAL A 106 -4.37 4.34 6.46
CA VAL A 106 -5.50 5.05 7.05
C VAL A 106 -5.90 4.45 8.40
N ARG A 107 -5.74 3.13 8.59
CA ARG A 107 -5.96 2.47 9.89
C ARG A 107 -4.90 2.86 10.91
N GLU A 108 -3.63 2.97 10.51
CA GLU A 108 -2.55 3.45 11.38
C GLU A 108 -2.83 4.89 11.82
N ILE A 109 -3.12 5.78 10.87
CA ILE A 109 -3.45 7.19 11.16
C ILE A 109 -4.65 7.28 12.10
N TYR A 110 -5.73 6.53 11.84
CA TYR A 110 -6.90 6.48 12.74
C TYR A 110 -6.50 6.10 14.17
N THR A 111 -5.73 5.02 14.30
CA THR A 111 -5.31 4.49 15.61
C THR A 111 -4.45 5.52 16.35
N ILE A 112 -3.53 6.17 15.66
CA ILE A 112 -2.64 7.20 16.21
C ILE A 112 -3.44 8.43 16.67
N LEU A 113 -4.30 8.98 15.81
CA LEU A 113 -4.99 10.24 16.06
C LEU A 113 -6.15 10.11 17.05
N THR A 114 -6.79 8.95 17.11
CA THR A 114 -7.95 8.72 18.00
C THR A 114 -7.62 7.91 19.24
N ASN A 115 -6.44 7.29 19.29
CA ASN A 115 -6.03 6.33 20.31
C ASN A 115 -6.99 5.13 20.47
N ARG A 116 -7.71 4.78 19.40
CA ARG A 116 -8.67 3.66 19.36
C ARG A 116 -8.10 2.51 18.56
N LYS A 117 -8.16 1.30 19.14
CA LYS A 117 -7.73 0.08 18.44
C LYS A 117 -8.86 -0.47 17.57
N ILE A 118 -8.54 -0.80 16.33
CA ILE A 118 -9.45 -1.50 15.42
C ILE A 118 -9.38 -2.99 15.73
N LYS A 119 -10.52 -3.62 15.97
CA LYS A 119 -10.61 -5.09 16.06
C LYS A 119 -10.50 -5.70 14.66
N THR A 120 -9.29 -5.91 14.18
CA THR A 120 -9.04 -6.66 12.94
C THR A 120 -8.72 -8.11 13.25
N THR A 121 -9.34 -9.04 12.51
CA THR A 121 -9.24 -10.48 12.76
C THR A 121 -7.88 -11.09 12.38
N HIS A 122 -7.02 -10.37 11.67
CA HIS A 122 -5.64 -10.79 11.40
C HIS A 122 -4.75 -9.54 11.21
N GLU A 123 -3.71 -9.41 12.03
CA GLU A 123 -2.51 -8.63 11.71
C GLU A 123 -1.66 -9.49 10.76
N GLU A 124 -2.05 -9.55 9.49
CA GLU A 124 -1.19 -10.16 8.47
C GLU A 124 -0.04 -9.18 8.19
N GLU A 125 1.20 -9.61 8.40
CA GLU A 125 2.36 -8.94 7.82
C GLU A 125 2.15 -8.86 6.31
N THR A 126 1.89 -7.66 5.81
CA THR A 126 1.69 -7.44 4.37
C THR A 126 3.03 -7.09 3.75
N ASP A 127 3.58 -8.02 2.97
CA ASP A 127 4.80 -7.83 2.17
C ASP A 127 4.54 -7.06 0.85
N PHE A 128 3.32 -6.55 0.65
CA PHE A 128 2.83 -5.90 -0.58
C PHE A 128 3.06 -6.71 -1.86
N THR A 129 3.23 -8.02 -1.72
CA THR A 129 3.32 -8.96 -2.83
C THR A 129 1.99 -9.68 -3.06
N ASP A 130 1.87 -10.34 -4.21
CA ASP A 130 0.75 -11.24 -4.49
C ASP A 130 0.98 -12.67 -3.99
N ARG A 131 2.04 -12.94 -3.21
CA ARG A 131 2.44 -14.29 -2.77
C ARG A 131 1.30 -15.07 -2.11
N ASN A 132 0.69 -14.51 -1.06
CA ASN A 132 -0.41 -15.17 -0.35
C ASN A 132 -1.58 -15.52 -1.29
N TYR A 133 -1.86 -14.64 -2.25
CA TYR A 133 -2.89 -14.91 -3.25
C TYR A 133 -2.47 -16.02 -4.22
N GLN A 134 -1.22 -16.03 -4.69
CA GLN A 134 -0.70 -17.06 -5.59
C GLN A 134 -0.66 -18.45 -4.93
N GLU A 135 -0.32 -18.53 -3.65
CA GLU A 135 -0.28 -19.79 -2.90
C GLU A 135 -1.65 -20.44 -2.79
N MET A 136 -2.72 -19.65 -2.68
CA MET A 136 -4.12 -20.15 -2.63
C MET A 136 -4.64 -20.64 -4.00
N LEU A 137 -3.99 -20.29 -5.10
CA LEU A 137 -4.44 -20.67 -6.44
C LEU A 137 -3.92 -22.07 -6.83
N PRO A 138 -4.71 -22.85 -7.59
CA PRO A 138 -4.21 -24.06 -8.22
C PRO A 138 -3.13 -23.73 -9.25
N MET A 139 -2.19 -24.65 -9.47
CA MET A 139 -1.02 -24.49 -10.35
C MET A 139 -1.35 -23.84 -11.71
N VAL A 140 -2.41 -24.32 -12.37
CA VAL A 140 -2.82 -23.85 -13.71
C VAL A 140 -3.36 -22.41 -13.74
N ALA A 141 -3.74 -21.84 -12.59
CA ALA A 141 -4.30 -20.50 -12.47
C ALA A 141 -3.30 -19.46 -11.92
N ARG A 142 -2.09 -19.90 -11.51
CA ARG A 142 -1.06 -19.02 -10.97
C ARG A 142 -0.49 -18.08 -12.05
N ALA A 143 0.05 -16.96 -11.61
CA ALA A 143 0.63 -15.95 -12.49
C ALA A 143 1.82 -16.49 -13.30
N THR A 144 1.93 -16.05 -14.56
CA THR A 144 3.16 -16.21 -15.35
C THR A 144 4.25 -15.27 -14.84
N ALA A 145 5.52 -15.52 -15.17
CA ALA A 145 6.64 -14.65 -14.75
C ALA A 145 6.40 -13.15 -15.04
N SER A 146 5.95 -12.82 -16.26
CA SER A 146 5.63 -11.44 -16.63
C SER A 146 4.46 -10.86 -15.81
N LYS A 147 3.49 -11.70 -15.43
CA LYS A 147 2.36 -11.29 -14.59
C LYS A 147 2.80 -11.11 -13.14
N SER A 148 3.68 -11.95 -12.62
CA SER A 148 4.30 -11.80 -11.30
C SER A 148 5.06 -10.47 -11.18
N ILE A 149 5.84 -10.08 -12.19
CA ILE A 149 6.50 -8.76 -12.20
C ILE A 149 5.45 -7.64 -12.12
N LYS A 150 4.42 -7.67 -12.98
CA LYS A 150 3.38 -6.63 -13.00
C LYS A 150 2.56 -6.54 -11.72
N ASN A 151 2.37 -7.67 -11.02
CA ASN A 151 1.61 -7.71 -9.78
C ASN A 151 2.44 -7.17 -8.60
N ASN A 152 3.75 -7.45 -8.58
CA ASN A 152 4.63 -7.16 -7.44
C ASN A 152 5.45 -5.89 -7.58
N LEU A 153 5.58 -5.32 -8.79
CA LEU A 153 6.38 -4.12 -9.05
C LEU A 153 5.61 -3.13 -9.91
N ARG A 154 5.43 -1.91 -9.41
CA ARG A 154 4.77 -0.80 -10.10
C ARG A 154 5.76 -0.05 -10.95
N ILE A 155 5.28 0.47 -12.08
CA ILE A 155 6.06 1.32 -12.96
C ILE A 155 6.58 2.55 -12.21
N THR A 156 5.79 3.10 -11.28
CA THR A 156 6.22 4.25 -10.47
C THR A 156 7.37 3.94 -9.52
N GLU A 157 7.53 2.69 -9.06
CA GLU A 157 8.69 2.29 -8.24
C GLU A 157 9.96 2.22 -9.09
N LEU A 158 9.84 1.83 -10.36
CA LEU A 158 10.95 1.86 -11.30
C LEU A 158 11.35 3.29 -11.66
N MET A 159 10.37 4.20 -11.76
CA MET A 159 10.61 5.61 -12.05
C MET A 159 11.21 6.38 -10.88
N SER A 160 10.90 5.99 -9.64
CA SER A 160 11.45 6.61 -8.43
C SER A 160 12.88 6.17 -8.12
N GLU A 161 13.27 4.98 -8.57
CA GLU A 161 14.62 4.44 -8.43
C GLU A 161 15.50 4.85 -9.62
N PRO A 162 16.47 5.77 -9.46
CA PRO A 162 17.34 6.19 -10.56
C PRO A 162 18.35 5.12 -10.97
N ASP A 163 18.72 4.20 -10.07
CA ASP A 163 19.70 3.16 -10.37
C ASP A 163 19.07 2.00 -11.16
N THR A 164 19.49 1.89 -12.43
CA THR A 164 19.07 0.80 -13.32
C THR A 164 19.49 -0.58 -12.82
N ASN A 165 20.60 -0.71 -12.08
CA ASN A 165 21.06 -1.99 -11.58
C ASN A 165 20.17 -2.47 -10.42
N THR A 166 19.86 -1.58 -9.48
CA THR A 166 18.88 -1.84 -8.41
C THR A 166 17.52 -2.25 -8.99
N ASN A 167 17.03 -1.56 -10.04
CA ASN A 167 15.79 -1.93 -10.71
C ASN A 167 15.85 -3.33 -11.36
N LYS A 168 16.98 -3.67 -12.02
CA LYS A 168 17.19 -5.03 -12.55
C LYS A 168 17.19 -6.07 -11.43
N GLN A 169 17.85 -5.80 -10.31
CA GLN A 169 17.88 -6.70 -9.16
C GLN A 169 16.49 -6.96 -8.60
N LYS A 170 15.64 -5.93 -8.45
CA LYS A 170 14.23 -6.07 -8.03
C LYS A 170 13.46 -7.00 -8.98
N ILE A 171 13.62 -6.81 -10.29
CA ILE A 171 12.97 -7.66 -11.30
C ILE A 171 13.49 -9.11 -11.23
N HIS A 172 14.81 -9.29 -11.14
CA HIS A 172 15.42 -10.61 -11.04
C HIS A 172 14.99 -11.36 -9.78
N ALA A 173 14.84 -10.68 -8.65
CA ALA A 173 14.32 -11.27 -7.41
C ALA A 173 12.91 -11.84 -7.60
N ILE A 174 12.01 -11.08 -8.23
CA ILE A 174 10.64 -11.54 -8.53
C ILE A 174 10.64 -12.75 -9.48
N ILE A 175 11.47 -12.72 -10.52
CA ILE A 175 11.60 -13.84 -11.46
C ILE A 175 12.13 -15.08 -10.73
N HIS A 176 13.16 -14.91 -9.90
CA HIS A 176 13.77 -16.01 -9.15
C HIS A 176 12.76 -16.67 -8.21
N MET A 177 12.03 -15.87 -7.43
CA MET A 177 10.93 -16.37 -6.59
C MET A 177 9.89 -17.15 -7.40
N HIS A 178 9.46 -16.63 -8.55
CA HIS A 178 8.51 -17.32 -9.43
C HIS A 178 9.06 -18.67 -9.93
N LEU A 179 10.34 -18.73 -10.31
CA LEU A 179 10.97 -19.96 -10.78
C LEU A 179 11.09 -21.01 -9.67
N GLN A 180 11.48 -20.60 -8.46
CA GLN A 180 11.54 -21.48 -7.30
C GLN A 180 10.16 -22.07 -6.98
N GLN A 181 9.12 -21.25 -7.00
CA GLN A 181 7.75 -21.71 -6.78
C GLN A 181 7.34 -22.78 -7.81
N ARG A 182 7.68 -22.57 -9.09
CA ARG A 182 7.39 -23.54 -10.16
C ARG A 182 8.20 -24.84 -10.06
N GLN A 183 9.43 -24.77 -9.55
CA GLN A 183 10.23 -25.96 -9.29
C GLN A 183 9.64 -26.78 -8.14
N PHE A 184 9.25 -26.12 -7.06
CA PHE A 184 8.60 -26.74 -5.91
C PHE A 184 7.31 -27.47 -6.32
N GLU A 185 6.45 -26.81 -7.11
CA GLU A 185 5.21 -27.39 -7.63
C GLU A 185 5.43 -28.67 -8.46
N ARG A 186 6.46 -28.67 -9.33
CA ARG A 186 6.81 -29.85 -10.14
C ARG A 186 7.31 -31.01 -9.29
N ALA A 187 8.03 -30.71 -8.22
CA ALA A 187 8.49 -31.72 -7.27
C ALA A 187 7.31 -32.33 -6.48
N GLU A 188 6.32 -31.53 -6.09
CA GLU A 188 5.11 -32.01 -5.41
C GLU A 188 4.15 -32.79 -6.33
N ASN A 189 4.12 -32.48 -7.62
CA ASN A 189 3.22 -33.13 -8.59
C ASN A 189 3.98 -33.67 -9.83
N PRO A 190 4.79 -34.73 -9.68
CA PRO A 190 5.64 -35.25 -10.76
C PRO A 190 4.89 -35.99 -11.88
N SER A 191 3.57 -36.20 -11.74
CA SER A 191 2.76 -37.07 -12.62
C SER A 191 2.00 -36.34 -13.75
N LYS A 192 2.40 -35.11 -14.14
CA LYS A 192 1.80 -34.36 -15.25
C LYS A 192 2.83 -33.85 -16.24
#